data_AF-A0A2E6BP82-F1
#
_entry.id   AF-A0A2E6BP82-F1
#
_cell.length_a   1.000
_cell.length_b   1.000
_cell.length_c   1.000
_cell.angle_alpha   90.00
_cell.angle_beta   90.00
_cell.angle_gamma   90.00
#
_symmetry.space_group_name_H-M   'P 1'
#
loop_
_entity.id
_entity.type
_entity.pdbx_description
1 polymer ?
#
loop_
_entity_poly.entity_id
_entity_poly.type
_entity_poly.pdbx_seq_one_letter_code
_entity_poly.pdbx_strand_id
1 'polypeptide(L)'
;MKNIIILLSFLSLFLTAITFLNLRIDQLDEKLITVKEENVKLEHHLNFLKSEWEYISSPEKIEKLSSKYFKYEIGDIIGKEGLKRLLSISGDKD
;
A
#
# COMPACT_ATOMS: atom_id res chain seq x y z
N MET A 1 -5.74 -54.14 32.99
CA MET A 1 -6.30 -52.81 33.33
C MET A 1 -5.27 -51.68 33.27
N LYS A 2 -4.09 -51.80 33.91
CA LYS A 2 -3.04 -50.75 33.91
C LYS A 2 -2.63 -50.25 32.50
N ASN A 3 -2.44 -51.15 31.53
CA ASN A 3 -2.07 -50.77 30.15
C ASN A 3 -3.17 -49.99 29.41
N ILE A 4 -4.44 -50.30 29.70
CA ILE A 4 -5.60 -49.61 29.10
C ILE A 4 -5.69 -48.19 29.65
N ILE A 5 -5.45 -48.00 30.95
CA ILE A 5 -5.43 -46.69 31.60
C ILE A 5 -4.30 -45.82 31.03
N ILE A 6 -3.10 -46.40 30.83
CA ILE A 6 -1.96 -45.72 30.21
C ILE A 6 -2.31 -45.29 28.77
N LEU A 7 -2.90 -46.19 27.98
CA LEU A 7 -3.30 -45.90 26.60
C LEU A 7 -4.34 -44.77 26.53
N LEU A 8 -5.36 -44.81 27.39
CA LEU A 8 -6.38 -43.75 27.49
C LEU A 8 -5.78 -42.41 27.92
N SER A 9 -4.79 -42.42 28.83
CA SER A 9 -4.09 -41.22 29.26
C SER A 9 -3.29 -40.61 28.11
N PHE A 10 -2.55 -41.42 27.35
CA PHE A 10 -1.86 -40.94 26.14
C PHE A 10 -2.83 -40.41 25.11
N LEU A 11 -3.93 -41.13 24.85
CA LEU A 11 -4.95 -40.71 23.89
C LEU A 11 -5.53 -39.34 24.27
N SER A 12 -5.86 -39.12 25.55
CA SER A 12 -6.34 -37.84 26.06
C SER A 12 -5.32 -36.71 25.84
N LEU A 13 -4.04 -36.99 26.11
CA LEU A 13 -2.97 -36.01 25.95
C LEU A 13 -2.76 -35.64 24.48
N PHE A 14 -2.78 -36.62 23.58
CA PHE A 14 -2.75 -36.40 22.14
C PHE A 14 -3.95 -35.62 21.64
N LEU A 15 -5.17 -35.96 22.10
CA LEU A 15 -6.38 -35.22 21.72
C LEU A 15 -6.30 -33.76 22.14
N THR A 16 -5.79 -33.51 23.35
CA THR A 16 -5.61 -32.16 23.89
C THR A 16 -4.58 -31.37 23.08
N ALA A 17 -3.46 -32.00 22.74
CA ALA A 17 -2.43 -31.39 21.91
C ALA A 17 -2.94 -31.04 20.51
N ILE A 18 -3.67 -31.95 19.86
CA ILE A 18 -4.29 -31.71 18.54
C ILE A 18 -5.28 -30.56 18.62
N THR A 19 -6.16 -30.56 19.63
CA THR A 19 -7.14 -29.50 19.83
C THR A 19 -6.46 -28.14 20.01
N PHE A 20 -5.39 -28.09 20.81
CA PHE A 20 -4.63 -26.86 21.01
C PHE A 20 -3.94 -26.40 19.72
N LEU A 21 -3.37 -27.32 18.94
CA LEU A 21 -2.74 -27.00 17.67
C LEU A 21 -3.76 -26.44 16.67
N ASN A 22 -4.94 -27.03 16.57
CA ASN A 22 -6.02 -26.52 15.70
C ASN A 22 -6.43 -25.11 16.11
N LEU A 23 -6.65 -24.85 17.41
CA LEU A 23 -6.95 -23.51 17.91
C LEU A 23 -5.87 -22.50 17.51
N ARG A 24 -4.60 -22.89 17.57
CA ARG A 24 -3.48 -22.02 17.17
C ARG A 24 -3.44 -21.77 15.67
N ILE A 25 -3.79 -22.75 14.85
CA ILE A 25 -3.90 -22.59 13.40
C ILE A 25 -5.04 -21.62 13.08
N ASP A 26 -6.21 -21.79 13.66
CA ASP A 26 -7.36 -20.89 13.44
C ASP A 26 -7.00 -19.43 13.79
N GLN A 27 -6.31 -19.22 14.92
CA GLN A 27 -5.81 -17.89 15.32
C GLN A 27 -4.79 -17.30 14.34
N LEU A 28 -3.97 -18.13 13.70
CA LEU A 28 -3.00 -17.68 12.71
C LEU A 28 -3.69 -17.35 11.39
N ASP A 29 -4.68 -18.15 10.98
CA ASP A 29 -5.46 -17.91 9.78
C ASP A 29 -6.26 -16.62 9.87
N GLU A 30 -6.91 -16.34 11.01
CA GLU A 30 -7.58 -15.05 11.23
C GLU A 30 -6.62 -13.88 11.11
N LYS A 31 -5.44 -13.97 11.74
CA LYS A 31 -4.41 -12.92 11.63
C LYS A 31 -3.93 -12.74 10.19
N LEU A 32 -3.75 -13.84 9.46
CA LEU A 32 -3.31 -13.81 8.07
C LEU A 32 -4.36 -13.14 7.18
N ILE A 33 -5.65 -13.42 7.41
CA ILE A 33 -6.75 -12.76 6.70
C ILE A 33 -6.73 -11.25 6.99
N THR A 34 -6.65 -10.84 8.25
CA THR A 34 -6.60 -9.41 8.62
C THR A 34 -5.42 -8.70 7.97
N VAL A 35 -4.21 -9.28 8.03
CA VAL A 35 -3.01 -8.69 7.40
C VAL A 35 -3.19 -8.59 5.89
N LYS A 36 -3.82 -9.58 5.25
CA LYS A 36 -4.09 -9.56 3.82
C LYS A 36 -5.07 -8.44 3.44
N GLU A 37 -6.14 -8.26 4.22
CA GLU A 37 -7.11 -7.18 4.02
C GLU A 37 -6.47 -5.79 4.19
N GLU A 38 -5.66 -5.61 5.24
CA GLU A 38 -4.92 -4.37 5.46
C GLU A 38 -3.95 -4.09 4.30
N ASN A 39 -3.24 -5.11 3.82
CA ASN A 39 -2.31 -4.95 2.70
C ASN A 39 -3.03 -4.50 1.42
N VAL A 40 -4.16 -5.12 1.07
CA VAL A 40 -4.97 -4.71 -0.08
C VAL A 40 -5.45 -3.26 0.06
N LYS A 41 -5.87 -2.87 1.27
CA LYS A 41 -6.29 -1.50 1.56
C LYS A 41 -5.13 -0.50 1.40
N LEU A 42 -3.95 -0.83 1.91
CA LEU A 42 -2.75 -0.02 1.77
C LEU A 42 -2.32 0.11 0.30
N GLU A 43 -2.36 -0.98 -0.45
CA GLU A 43 -2.06 -0.98 -1.88
C GLU A 43 -3.01 -0.06 -2.65
N HIS A 44 -4.31 -0.13 -2.34
CA HIS A 44 -5.29 0.76 -2.95
C HIS A 44 -5.03 2.23 -2.62
N HIS A 45 -4.76 2.56 -1.35
CA HIS A 45 -4.42 3.91 -0.94
C HIS A 45 -3.14 4.42 -1.62
N LEU A 46 -2.12 3.58 -1.73
CA LEU A 46 -0.86 3.93 -2.36
C LEU A 46 -1.05 4.21 -3.85
N ASN A 47 -1.82 3.37 -4.54
CA ASN A 47 -2.15 3.59 -5.95
C ASN A 47 -2.97 4.87 -6.16
N PHE A 48 -3.92 5.15 -5.27
CA PHE A 48 -4.66 6.41 -5.28
C PHE A 48 -3.72 7.61 -5.11
N LEU A 49 -2.88 7.62 -4.06
CA LEU A 49 -1.90 8.67 -3.80
C LEU A 49 -0.94 8.87 -4.97
N LYS A 50 -0.48 7.78 -5.58
CA LYS A 50 0.37 7.83 -6.78
C LYS A 50 -0.36 8.49 -7.95
N SER A 51 -1.62 8.14 -8.19
CA SER A 51 -2.42 8.74 -9.27
C SER A 51 -2.69 10.23 -9.05
N GLU A 52 -2.96 10.63 -7.82
CA GLU A 52 -3.13 12.04 -7.43
C GLU A 52 -1.81 12.79 -7.59
N TRP A 53 -0.69 12.20 -7.16
CA TRP A 53 0.64 12.77 -7.34
C TRP A 53 0.98 12.98 -8.82
N GLU A 54 0.77 11.97 -9.66
CA GLU A 54 0.94 12.07 -11.12
C GLU A 54 0.00 13.12 -11.73
N TYR A 55 -1.20 13.29 -11.18
CA TYR A 55 -2.12 14.35 -11.60
C TYR A 55 -1.55 15.74 -11.26
N ILE A 56 -1.15 15.99 -10.03
CA ILE A 56 -0.67 17.32 -9.62
C ILE A 56 0.74 17.65 -10.10
N SER A 57 1.55 16.65 -10.45
CA SER A 57 2.94 16.84 -10.89
C SER A 57 3.08 17.02 -12.41
N SER A 58 2.01 16.78 -13.18
CA SER A 58 2.03 17.04 -14.63
C SER A 58 2.08 18.55 -14.90
N PRO A 59 3.08 19.05 -15.67
CA PRO A 59 3.20 20.47 -15.99
C PRO A 59 1.93 21.08 -16.59
N GLU A 60 1.25 20.35 -17.46
CA GLU A 60 -0.01 20.77 -18.11
C GLU A 60 -1.16 20.91 -17.10
N LYS A 61 -1.21 20.02 -16.10
CA LYS A 61 -2.23 20.07 -15.04
C LYS A 61 -1.92 21.15 -14.01
N ILE A 62 -0.64 21.38 -13.70
CA ILE A 62 -0.19 22.51 -12.87
C ILE A 62 -0.55 23.83 -13.53
N GLU A 63 -0.30 23.97 -14.83
CA GLU A 63 -0.69 25.14 -15.63
C GLU A 63 -2.21 25.37 -15.60
N LYS A 64 -3.00 24.30 -15.78
CA LYS A 64 -4.47 24.37 -15.71
C LYS A 64 -5.00 24.73 -14.31
N LEU A 65 -4.37 24.23 -13.25
CA LEU A 65 -4.74 24.57 -11.87
C LEU A 65 -4.32 26.00 -11.51
N SER A 66 -3.10 26.40 -11.90
CA SER A 66 -2.56 27.75 -11.70
C SER A 66 -3.41 28.82 -12.39
N SER A 67 -3.76 28.60 -13.65
CA SER A 67 -4.63 29.52 -14.41
C SER A 67 -6.04 29.61 -13.81
N LYS A 68 -6.61 28.49 -13.34
CA LYS A 68 -7.95 28.45 -12.73
C LYS A 68 -8.03 29.16 -11.38
N TYR A 69 -7.05 28.96 -10.50
CA TYR A 69 -7.14 29.41 -9.11
C TYR A 69 -6.33 30.67 -8.80
N PHE A 70 -5.24 30.91 -9.53
CA PHE A 70 -4.30 31.98 -9.20
C PHE A 70 -4.30 33.14 -10.19
N LYS A 71 -5.01 33.08 -11.33
CA LYS A 71 -5.06 34.19 -12.34
C LYS A 71 -3.67 34.78 -12.66
N TYR A 72 -2.63 33.95 -12.70
CA TYR A 72 -1.27 34.42 -12.96
C TYR A 72 -0.75 33.93 -14.31
N GLU A 73 -0.05 34.83 -15.03
CA GLU A 73 0.78 34.58 -16.23
C GLU A 73 1.87 33.50 -16.02
N ILE A 74 2.04 33.02 -14.79
CA ILE A 74 2.98 31.94 -14.41
C ILE A 74 2.59 30.59 -15.03
N GLY A 75 1.31 30.38 -15.36
CA GLY A 75 0.87 29.17 -16.06
C GLY A 75 1.66 28.93 -17.36
N ASP A 76 1.96 30.00 -18.09
CA ASP A 76 2.67 29.96 -19.38
C ASP A 76 4.17 29.61 -19.21
N ILE A 77 4.76 29.91 -18.05
CA ILE A 77 6.15 29.59 -17.68
C ILE A 77 6.26 28.12 -17.23
N ILE A 78 5.25 27.59 -16.54
CA ILE A 78 5.24 26.20 -16.04
C ILE A 78 4.71 25.21 -17.08
N GLY A 79 3.99 25.69 -18.10
CA GLY A 79 3.51 24.89 -19.22
C GLY A 79 4.64 24.18 -19.97
N LYS A 80 4.30 23.13 -20.72
CA LYS A 80 5.26 22.23 -21.38
C LYS A 80 6.34 22.99 -22.19
N GLU A 81 5.95 24.05 -22.88
CA GLU A 81 6.88 24.88 -23.66
C GLU A 81 7.68 25.86 -22.79
N GLY A 82 7.09 26.43 -21.74
CA GLY A 82 7.82 27.25 -20.75
C GLY A 82 8.89 26.45 -20.01
N LEU A 83 8.56 25.22 -19.61
CA LEU A 83 9.46 24.29 -18.93
C LEU A 83 10.60 23.84 -19.86
N LYS A 84 10.30 23.57 -21.14
CA LYS A 84 11.31 23.28 -22.17
C LYS A 84 12.27 24.45 -22.38
N ARG A 85 11.75 25.70 -22.42
CA ARG A 85 12.59 26.91 -22.49
C ARG A 85 13.48 27.06 -21.28
N LEU A 86 12.95 26.89 -20.06
CA LEU A 86 13.74 26.97 -18.82
C LEU A 86 14.86 25.92 -18.77
N LEU A 87 14.57 24.69 -19.17
CA LEU A 87 15.57 23.62 -19.24
C LEU A 87 16.63 23.88 -20.33
N SER A 88 16.26 24.49 -21.46
CA SER A 88 17.23 24.88 -22.49
C SER A 88 18.16 26.02 -22.05
N ILE A 89 17.66 26.98 -21.27
CA ILE A 89 18.47 28.08 -20.71
C ILE A 89 19.43 27.56 -19.62
N SER A 90 19.06 26.49 -18.92
CA SER A 90 19.89 25.80 -17.93
C SER A 90 21.02 24.97 -18.55
N GLY A 91 20.92 24.57 -19.81
CA GLY A 91 21.92 23.75 -20.50
C GLY A 91 22.97 24.53 -21.29
N ASP A 92 22.85 25.86 -21.36
CA ASP A 92 23.71 26.76 -22.14
C ASP A 92 24.74 27.49 -21.25
N LYS A 93 24.94 27.00 -20.02
CA LYS A 93 25.97 27.46 -19.10
C LYS A 93 27.02 26.36 -18.91
N ASP A 94 27.76 26.07 -19.97
CA ASP A 94 29.10 25.49 -19.92
C ASP A 94 29.94 26.11 -21.06
#